data_AF-A0A1C5PHN5-F1
#
_entry.id   AF-A0A1C5PHN5-F1
#
_cell.length_a   1.000
_cell.length_b   1.000
_cell.length_c   1.000
_cell.angle_alpha   90.00
_cell.angle_beta   90.00
_cell.angle_gamma   90.00
#
_symmetry.space_group_name_H-M   'P 1'
#
loop_
_entity.id
_entity.type
_entity.pdbx_description
1 polymer ?
#
loop_
_entity_poly.entity_id
_entity_poly.type
_entity_poly.pdbx_seq_one_letter_code
_entity_poly.pdbx_strand_id
1 'polypeptide(L)'
;MAPEQTNAKRHGPNRATTVICLVLILAAALVIARMVKFRSQVDVTLPAVLWEDGEVTAVNTTLHFHGEMVKQWGQDDSFSGYLELEDQPFTSEEASKVWLTMAHEGGGLNRGLLEYGKFPAHTFFGELYTDREYTQFFLFPFERVPGKIEGTVSYQPDTSVYVAPAVSLNEAKALLESYGLMESHGLPIPDESPQ
;
A
#
# COMPACT_ATOMS: atom_id res chain seq x y z
N MET A 1 68.87 -40.16 -31.28
CA MET A 1 67.98 -39.79 -30.17
C MET A 1 67.07 -38.70 -30.68
N ALA A 2 65.79 -39.02 -30.93
CA ALA A 2 64.79 -38.05 -31.36
C ALA A 2 64.08 -37.46 -30.13
N PRO A 3 63.78 -36.16 -30.09
CA PRO A 3 63.05 -35.57 -28.98
C PRO A 3 61.58 -36.01 -29.06
N GLU A 4 61.10 -36.67 -28.00
CA GLU A 4 59.71 -37.03 -27.82
C GLU A 4 58.89 -35.75 -27.60
N GLN A 5 58.13 -35.32 -28.61
CA GLN A 5 57.18 -34.23 -28.46
C GLN A 5 55.95 -34.75 -27.68
N THR A 6 55.91 -34.46 -26.38
CA THR A 6 54.68 -34.59 -25.59
C THR A 6 53.70 -33.52 -26.03
N ASN A 7 52.79 -33.93 -26.93
CA ASN A 7 51.72 -33.10 -27.43
C ASN A 7 50.68 -32.89 -26.31
N ALA A 8 50.95 -31.95 -25.41
CA ALA A 8 49.98 -31.52 -24.40
C ALA A 8 48.84 -30.80 -25.12
N LYS A 9 47.79 -31.56 -25.47
CA LYS A 9 46.50 -31.01 -25.89
C LYS A 9 46.02 -30.06 -24.79
N ARG A 10 46.21 -28.76 -24.99
CA ARG A 10 45.46 -27.74 -24.25
C ARG A 10 44.01 -27.91 -24.65
N HIS A 11 43.26 -28.64 -23.82
CA HIS A 11 41.83 -28.76 -24.01
C HIS A 11 41.24 -27.39 -23.65
N GLY A 12 41.01 -26.55 -24.66
CA GLY A 12 40.16 -25.37 -24.50
C GLY A 12 38.80 -25.79 -23.93
N PRO A 13 38.09 -24.90 -23.22
CA PRO A 13 36.84 -25.25 -22.55
C PRO A 13 35.92 -25.98 -23.52
N ASN A 14 35.51 -27.20 -23.15
CA ASN A 14 34.58 -27.99 -23.95
C ASN A 14 33.29 -27.18 -24.11
N ARG A 15 32.69 -27.18 -25.31
CA ARG A 15 31.44 -26.46 -25.59
C ARG A 15 30.36 -26.75 -24.54
N ALA A 16 30.29 -28.00 -24.07
CA ALA A 16 29.39 -28.39 -22.99
C ALA A 16 29.67 -27.64 -21.68
N THR A 17 30.94 -27.51 -21.28
CA THR A 17 31.36 -26.75 -20.09
C THR A 17 31.02 -25.26 -20.24
N THR A 18 31.26 -24.67 -21.42
CA THR A 18 30.90 -23.26 -21.69
C THR A 18 29.38 -23.03 -21.59
N VAL A 19 28.57 -23.93 -22.14
CA VAL A 19 27.10 -23.86 -22.05
C VAL A 19 26.63 -23.99 -20.61
N ILE A 20 27.17 -24.94 -19.84
CA ILE A 20 26.83 -25.10 -18.42
C ILE A 20 27.19 -23.84 -17.64
N CYS A 21 28.39 -23.28 -17.84
CA CYS A 21 28.79 -22.03 -17.19
C CYS A 21 27.85 -20.87 -17.54
N LEU A 22 27.44 -20.73 -18.80
CA LEU A 22 26.49 -19.69 -19.21
C LEU A 22 25.13 -19.86 -18.53
N VAL A 23 24.60 -21.08 -18.47
CA VAL A 23 23.32 -21.37 -17.78
C VAL A 23 23.43 -21.05 -16.29
N LEU A 24 24.52 -21.42 -15.63
CA LEU A 24 24.73 -21.10 -14.21
C LEU A 24 24.85 -19.60 -13.97
N ILE A 25 25.53 -18.85 -14.85
CA ILE A 25 25.62 -17.39 -14.76
C ILE A 25 24.23 -16.76 -14.92
N LEU A 26 23.43 -17.21 -15.89
CA LEU A 26 22.07 -16.70 -16.10
C LEU A 26 21.17 -17.03 -14.90
N ALA A 27 21.26 -18.24 -14.36
CA ALA A 27 20.51 -18.64 -13.17
C ALA A 27 20.92 -17.80 -11.94
N ALA A 28 22.22 -17.58 -11.73
CA ALA A 28 22.72 -16.73 -10.66
C ALA A 28 22.26 -15.28 -10.83
N ALA A 29 22.33 -14.73 -12.05
CA ALA A 29 21.86 -13.40 -12.36
C ALA A 29 20.36 -13.24 -12.08
N LEU A 30 19.55 -14.25 -12.43
CA LEU A 30 18.11 -14.26 -12.16
C LEU A 30 17.81 -14.29 -10.66
N VAL A 31 18.53 -15.11 -9.89
CA VAL A 31 18.41 -15.18 -8.43
C VAL A 31 18.76 -13.82 -7.81
N ILE A 32 19.90 -13.24 -8.19
CA ILE A 32 20.33 -11.93 -7.69
C ILE A 32 19.29 -10.87 -8.04
N ALA A 33 18.82 -10.83 -9.29
CA ALA A 33 17.82 -9.85 -9.73
C ALA A 33 16.51 -9.95 -8.93
N ARG A 34 16.08 -11.16 -8.53
CA ARG A 34 14.93 -11.33 -7.62
C ARG A 34 15.18 -10.89 -6.18
N MET A 35 16.43 -10.78 -5.75
CA MET A 35 16.79 -10.30 -4.40
C MET A 35 16.96 -8.78 -4.32
N VAL A 36 17.09 -8.09 -5.45
CA VAL A 36 17.21 -6.63 -5.49
C VAL A 36 15.88 -5.99 -5.07
N LYS A 37 15.95 -5.12 -4.05
CA LYS A 37 14.83 -4.30 -3.58
C LYS A 37 15.10 -2.85 -3.99
N PHE A 38 14.18 -2.27 -4.74
CA PHE A 38 14.17 -0.85 -5.03
C PHE A 38 13.30 -0.15 -4.00
N ARG A 39 13.88 0.84 -3.33
CA ARG A 39 13.21 1.61 -2.28
C ARG A 39 13.02 3.04 -2.74
N SER A 40 11.84 3.59 -2.54
CA SER A 40 11.55 5.01 -2.80
C SER A 40 10.75 5.59 -1.65
N GLN A 41 11.14 6.79 -1.22
CA GLN A 41 10.40 7.54 -0.21
C GLN A 41 9.09 8.04 -0.81
N VAL A 42 8.05 8.04 0.00
CA VAL A 42 6.73 8.60 -0.29
C VAL A 42 6.46 9.62 0.80
N ASP A 43 6.19 10.85 0.38
CA ASP A 43 5.85 11.97 1.24
C ASP A 43 4.80 12.79 0.49
N VAL A 44 3.57 12.71 0.97
CA VAL A 44 2.38 13.28 0.32
C VAL A 44 1.62 14.10 1.34
N THR A 45 1.19 15.30 0.95
CA THR A 45 0.32 16.16 1.74
C THR A 45 -0.85 16.58 0.88
N LEU A 46 -2.08 16.31 1.33
CA LEU A 46 -3.30 16.59 0.60
C LEU A 46 -4.35 17.25 1.51
N PRO A 47 -5.14 18.20 1.00
CA PRO A 47 -6.34 18.64 1.71
C PRO A 47 -7.30 17.46 1.83
N ALA A 48 -7.92 17.31 3.00
CA ALA A 48 -8.85 16.23 3.26
C ALA A 48 -10.10 16.76 3.95
N VAL A 49 -11.16 15.97 3.88
CA VAL A 49 -12.35 16.21 4.69
C VAL A 49 -12.77 14.95 5.43
N LEU A 50 -13.23 15.13 6.65
CA LEU A 50 -13.99 14.15 7.39
C LEU A 50 -15.48 14.34 7.10
N TRP A 51 -16.13 13.29 6.62
CA TRP A 51 -17.57 13.26 6.43
C TRP A 51 -18.19 12.15 7.29
N GLU A 52 -19.24 12.51 8.04
CA GLU A 52 -20.07 11.57 8.79
C GLU A 52 -21.38 11.31 8.04
N ASP A 53 -21.78 10.05 7.93
CA ASP A 53 -23.04 9.69 7.28
C ASP A 53 -24.23 10.42 7.91
N GLY A 54 -25.13 10.94 7.07
CA GLY A 54 -26.26 11.77 7.47
C GLY A 54 -25.96 13.26 7.64
N GLU A 55 -24.68 13.67 7.74
CA GLU A 55 -24.32 15.08 7.86
C GLU A 55 -24.32 15.82 6.52
N VAL A 56 -24.71 17.10 6.58
CA VAL A 56 -24.79 18.01 5.42
C VAL A 56 -23.52 18.82 5.19
N THR A 57 -22.57 18.75 6.11
CA THR A 57 -21.27 19.43 6.03
C THR A 57 -20.15 18.45 6.34
N ALA A 58 -18.97 18.69 5.79
CA ALA A 58 -17.75 17.97 6.12
C ALA A 58 -16.80 18.87 6.92
N VAL A 59 -15.96 18.27 7.76
CA VAL A 59 -14.93 18.97 8.54
C VAL A 59 -13.63 18.92 7.76
N ASN A 60 -13.03 20.08 7.50
CA ASN A 60 -11.75 20.14 6.79
C ASN A 60 -10.59 19.72 7.69
N THR A 61 -9.65 18.98 7.12
CA THR A 61 -8.39 18.58 7.73
C THR A 61 -7.31 18.48 6.65
N THR A 62 -6.10 18.09 7.02
CA THR A 62 -5.02 17.82 6.09
C THR A 62 -4.50 16.41 6.34
N LEU A 63 -4.33 15.64 5.27
CA LEU A 63 -3.74 14.32 5.29
C LEU A 63 -2.28 14.42 4.91
N HIS A 64 -1.42 13.90 5.77
CA HIS A 64 -0.01 13.67 5.50
C HIS A 64 0.28 12.18 5.46
N PHE A 65 1.02 11.72 4.45
CA PHE A 65 1.32 10.30 4.26
C PHE A 65 2.82 10.13 4.01
N HIS A 66 3.48 9.44 4.93
CA HIS A 66 4.93 9.34 4.97
C HIS A 66 5.37 7.90 5.05
N GLY A 67 6.37 7.51 4.25
CA GLY A 67 6.97 6.20 4.38
C GLY A 67 7.82 5.79 3.18
N GLU A 68 7.92 4.48 3.01
CA GLU A 68 8.75 3.89 1.98
C GLU A 68 7.96 2.86 1.17
N MET A 69 8.03 3.01 -0.15
CA MET A 69 7.64 2.00 -1.13
C MET A 69 8.82 1.09 -1.42
N VAL A 70 8.58 -0.22 -1.41
CA VAL A 70 9.55 -1.26 -1.74
C VAL A 70 9.02 -2.07 -2.92
N LYS A 71 9.78 -2.06 -4.02
CA LYS A 71 9.53 -2.88 -5.21
C LYS A 71 10.56 -4.00 -5.29
N GLN A 72 10.11 -5.21 -5.54
CA GLN A 72 10.98 -6.38 -5.68
C GLN A 72 10.49 -7.27 -6.83
N TRP A 73 11.41 -7.66 -7.71
CA TRP A 73 11.02 -8.41 -8.90
C TRP A 73 10.39 -9.77 -8.54
N GLY A 74 9.16 -9.97 -9.01
CA GLY A 74 8.39 -11.19 -8.80
C GLY A 74 7.73 -11.26 -7.43
N GLN A 75 7.65 -10.14 -6.72
CA GLN A 75 6.86 -9.95 -5.50
C GLN A 75 5.91 -8.76 -5.71
N ASP A 76 4.86 -8.69 -4.91
CA ASP A 76 4.00 -7.51 -4.89
C ASP A 76 4.77 -6.32 -4.28
N ASP A 77 4.53 -5.12 -4.80
CA ASP A 77 5.09 -3.93 -4.20
C ASP A 77 4.45 -3.71 -2.84
N SER A 78 5.22 -3.18 -1.90
CA SER A 78 4.74 -2.96 -0.54
C SER A 78 5.10 -1.57 -0.06
N PHE A 79 4.19 -0.96 0.68
CA PHE A 79 4.42 0.29 1.37
C PHE A 79 4.39 0.08 2.88
N SER A 80 5.30 0.76 3.58
CA SER A 80 5.30 0.85 5.03
C SER A 80 5.57 2.27 5.47
N GLY A 81 4.76 2.78 6.39
CA GLY A 81 4.88 4.16 6.85
C GLY A 81 3.88 4.51 7.93
N TYR A 82 3.46 5.77 7.95
CA TYR A 82 2.43 6.30 8.83
C TYR A 82 1.59 7.34 8.07
N LEU A 83 0.43 7.66 8.65
CA LEU A 83 -0.50 8.64 8.13
C LEU A 83 -0.81 9.61 9.27
N GLU A 84 -0.84 10.90 8.97
CA GLU A 84 -1.25 11.95 9.90
C GLU A 84 -2.45 12.72 9.37
N LEU A 85 -3.39 12.99 10.26
CA LEU A 85 -4.54 13.87 10.06
C LEU A 85 -4.40 14.99 11.10
N GLU A 86 -4.36 16.24 10.66
CA GLU A 86 -4.09 17.39 11.53
C GLU A 86 -5.02 17.48 12.76
N ASP A 87 -6.28 17.05 12.60
CA ASP A 87 -7.29 17.05 13.65
C ASP A 87 -7.25 15.81 14.56
N GLN A 88 -6.48 14.78 14.19
CA GLN A 88 -6.36 13.52 14.94
C GLN A 88 -4.94 13.37 15.51
N PRO A 89 -4.68 13.84 16.74
CA PRO A 89 -3.32 13.89 17.32
C PRO A 89 -2.69 12.50 17.55
N PHE A 90 -3.45 11.43 17.37
CA PHE A 90 -3.00 10.04 17.47
C PHE A 90 -2.53 9.44 16.14
N THR A 91 -2.67 10.16 15.03
CA THR A 91 -2.18 9.76 13.71
C THR A 91 -0.81 10.40 13.50
N SER A 92 0.23 9.83 14.08
CA SER A 92 1.61 10.32 13.94
C SER A 92 2.60 9.19 13.72
N GLU A 93 3.85 9.49 13.37
CA GLU A 93 4.92 8.47 13.25
C GLU A 93 5.03 7.60 14.52
N GLU A 94 4.90 8.20 15.69
CA GLU A 94 5.06 7.50 16.97
C GLU A 94 3.84 6.66 17.35
N ALA A 95 2.67 7.01 16.82
CA ALA A 95 1.38 6.52 17.26
C ALA A 95 0.65 5.65 16.23
N SER A 96 1.04 5.72 14.97
CA SER A 96 0.34 5.05 13.88
C SER A 96 1.28 4.33 12.92
N LYS A 97 0.76 3.29 12.25
CA LYS A 97 1.47 2.55 11.22
C LYS A 97 0.53 2.13 10.11
N VAL A 98 1.00 2.30 8.88
CA VAL A 98 0.33 1.85 7.66
C VAL A 98 1.16 0.77 7.00
N TRP A 99 0.49 -0.31 6.58
CA TRP A 99 1.06 -1.28 5.67
C TRP A 99 0.09 -1.55 4.52
N LEU A 100 0.58 -1.42 3.29
CA LEU A 100 -0.19 -1.64 2.07
C LEU A 100 0.57 -2.62 1.18
N THR A 101 -0.15 -3.62 0.66
CA THR A 101 0.29 -4.38 -0.51
C THR A 101 -0.31 -3.70 -1.73
N MET A 102 0.53 -3.31 -2.68
CA MET A 102 0.07 -2.63 -3.88
C MET A 102 -0.55 -3.64 -4.84
N ALA A 103 -1.69 -3.27 -5.40
CA ALA A 103 -2.32 -3.89 -6.55
C ALA A 103 -1.36 -3.89 -7.74
N HIS A 104 -1.59 -4.86 -8.63
CA HIS A 104 -0.91 -4.96 -9.91
C HIS A 104 -1.07 -3.66 -10.71
N GLU A 105 -0.19 -3.41 -11.68
CA GLU A 105 -0.34 -2.27 -12.58
C GLU A 105 -1.71 -2.31 -13.29
N GLY A 106 -2.44 -1.18 -13.26
CA GLY A 106 -3.81 -1.08 -13.75
C GLY A 106 -4.89 -1.64 -12.80
N GLY A 107 -4.53 -2.16 -11.63
CA GLY A 107 -5.46 -2.46 -10.54
C GLY A 107 -5.83 -1.16 -9.83
N GLY A 108 -7.12 -0.93 -9.57
CA GLY A 108 -7.66 0.34 -9.08
C GLY A 108 -7.13 0.79 -7.71
N LEU A 109 -7.96 0.74 -6.68
CA LEU A 109 -7.54 1.10 -5.33
C LEU A 109 -6.86 -0.08 -4.63
N ASN A 110 -5.76 0.23 -3.96
CA ASN A 110 -5.13 -0.64 -2.97
C ASN A 110 -5.92 -0.56 -1.68
N ARG A 111 -5.91 -1.64 -0.91
CA ARG A 111 -6.56 -1.73 0.39
C ARG A 111 -5.53 -2.17 1.41
N GLY A 112 -5.52 -1.52 2.57
CA GLY A 112 -4.78 -1.97 3.74
C GLY A 112 -5.37 -1.43 5.03
N LEU A 113 -4.61 -1.57 6.10
CA LEU A 113 -5.05 -1.22 7.44
C LEU A 113 -4.15 -0.13 8.01
N LEU A 114 -4.79 0.84 8.65
CA LEU A 114 -4.13 1.80 9.53
C LEU A 114 -4.24 1.25 10.95
N GLU A 115 -3.10 1.09 11.61
CA GLU A 115 -2.99 0.52 12.95
C GLU A 115 -2.38 1.53 13.92
N TYR A 116 -2.72 1.37 15.20
CA TYR A 116 -2.15 2.12 16.31
C TYR A 116 -0.99 1.40 17.00
N GLY A 117 0.03 2.18 17.35
CA GLY A 117 1.12 1.79 18.24
C GLY A 117 2.38 1.29 17.54
N LYS A 118 3.40 0.99 18.35
CA LYS A 118 4.70 0.50 17.86
C LYS A 118 4.60 -0.95 17.41
N PHE A 119 5.28 -1.27 16.31
CA PHE A 119 5.23 -2.60 15.70
C PHE A 119 5.70 -3.71 16.67
N PRO A 120 4.99 -4.85 16.74
CA PRO A 120 3.71 -5.12 16.06
C PRO A 120 2.56 -4.33 16.69
N ALA A 121 1.85 -3.56 15.86
CA ALA A 121 0.66 -2.85 16.27
C ALA A 121 -0.51 -3.84 16.27
N HIS A 122 -1.41 -3.73 17.25
CA HIS A 122 -2.48 -4.71 17.47
C HIS A 122 -3.87 -4.08 17.59
N THR A 123 -3.94 -2.75 17.46
CA THR A 123 -5.21 -2.03 17.51
C THR A 123 -5.45 -1.41 16.16
N PHE A 124 -6.50 -1.85 15.47
CA PHE A 124 -6.88 -1.29 14.18
C PHE A 124 -7.53 0.07 14.38
N PHE A 125 -7.10 1.06 13.60
CA PHE A 125 -7.81 2.33 13.50
C PHE A 125 -8.88 2.28 12.42
N GLY A 126 -8.54 1.76 11.25
CA GLY A 126 -9.42 1.82 10.11
C GLY A 126 -8.85 1.15 8.88
N GLU A 127 -9.69 1.11 7.86
CA GLU A 127 -9.37 0.61 6.54
C GLU A 127 -8.96 1.75 5.63
N LEU A 128 -7.78 1.62 5.01
CA LEU A 128 -7.22 2.62 4.13
C LEU A 128 -7.24 2.13 2.69
N TYR A 129 -7.79 2.97 1.81
CA TYR A 129 -7.69 2.82 0.37
C TYR A 129 -6.82 3.91 -0.23
N THR A 130 -6.00 3.56 -1.21
CA THR A 130 -5.24 4.52 -1.99
C THR A 130 -4.90 3.98 -3.38
N ASP A 131 -4.77 4.85 -4.36
CA ASP A 131 -4.27 4.48 -5.67
C ASP A 131 -2.75 4.22 -5.64
N ARG A 132 -2.20 3.72 -6.75
CA ARG A 132 -0.78 3.36 -6.83
C ARG A 132 0.16 4.57 -6.84
N GLU A 133 -0.36 5.74 -7.23
CA GLU A 133 0.37 7.00 -7.31
C GLU A 133 0.26 7.84 -6.03
N TYR A 134 -0.51 7.38 -5.04
CA TYR A 134 -0.77 8.11 -3.79
C TYR A 134 -1.38 9.49 -4.03
N THR A 135 -2.28 9.57 -4.99
CA THR A 135 -3.01 10.79 -5.32
C THR A 135 -4.40 10.81 -4.69
N GLN A 136 -4.94 9.65 -4.33
CA GLN A 136 -6.27 9.50 -3.73
C GLN A 136 -6.18 8.65 -2.46
N PHE A 137 -6.92 9.03 -1.42
CA PHE A 137 -6.99 8.34 -0.14
C PHE A 137 -8.42 8.32 0.38
N PHE A 138 -8.85 7.15 0.86
CA PHE A 138 -10.12 6.98 1.55
C PHE A 138 -9.86 6.17 2.81
N LEU A 139 -10.14 6.74 3.97
CA LEU A 139 -9.90 6.10 5.25
C LEU A 139 -11.22 5.97 5.98
N PHE A 140 -11.63 4.71 6.20
CA PHE A 140 -12.83 4.33 6.93
C PHE A 140 -12.42 3.92 8.35
N PRO A 141 -12.63 4.78 9.35
CA PRO A 141 -12.33 4.43 10.73
C PRO A 141 -13.18 3.25 11.20
N PHE A 142 -12.67 2.55 12.21
CA PHE A 142 -13.40 1.52 12.91
C PHE A 142 -13.85 2.01 14.26
N GLU A 143 -15.09 1.69 14.61
CA GLU A 143 -15.55 1.72 15.98
C GLU A 143 -15.09 0.44 16.72
N ARG A 144 -14.53 0.64 17.90
CA ARG A 144 -14.12 -0.45 18.79
C ARG A 144 -15.31 -0.88 19.66
N VAL A 145 -15.85 -2.06 19.40
CA VAL A 145 -17.03 -2.59 20.10
C VAL A 145 -16.71 -3.87 20.90
N PRO A 146 -17.52 -4.20 21.93
CA PRO A 146 -17.40 -5.47 22.63
C PRO A 146 -17.52 -6.66 21.66
N GLY A 147 -16.61 -7.60 21.76
CA GLY A 147 -16.63 -8.82 20.95
C GLY A 147 -17.73 -9.79 21.38
N LYS A 148 -18.04 -10.76 20.51
CA LYS A 148 -19.02 -11.82 20.80
C LYS A 148 -18.59 -12.74 21.94
N ILE A 149 -17.30 -12.77 22.23
CA ILE A 149 -16.71 -13.53 23.33
C ILE A 149 -16.36 -12.52 24.44
N GLU A 150 -16.77 -12.80 25.66
CA GLU A 150 -16.50 -11.94 26.82
C GLU A 150 -14.99 -11.68 26.96
N GLY A 151 -14.62 -10.42 27.14
CA GLY A 151 -13.22 -9.99 27.20
C GLY A 151 -12.53 -9.79 25.86
N THR A 152 -13.21 -10.02 24.73
CA THR A 152 -12.67 -9.72 23.39
C THR A 152 -13.21 -8.41 22.82
N VAL A 153 -12.51 -7.91 21.81
CA VAL A 153 -12.83 -6.67 21.10
C VAL A 153 -13.08 -7.01 19.64
N SER A 154 -14.10 -6.39 19.07
CA SER A 154 -14.33 -6.37 17.62
C SER A 154 -14.17 -4.94 17.10
N TYR A 155 -13.85 -4.84 15.82
CA TYR A 155 -13.78 -3.57 15.09
C TYR A 155 -14.88 -3.60 14.03
N GLN A 156 -15.72 -2.58 14.01
CA GLN A 156 -16.79 -2.42 13.02
C GLN A 156 -16.56 -1.14 12.23
N PRO A 157 -16.92 -1.08 10.94
CA PRO A 157 -16.91 0.17 10.18
C PRO A 157 -17.68 1.25 10.94
N ASP A 158 -17.05 2.40 11.13
CA ASP A 158 -17.73 3.61 11.58
C ASP A 158 -18.56 4.20 10.43
N THR A 159 -19.44 5.14 10.76
CA THR A 159 -20.23 5.95 9.81
C THR A 159 -19.44 7.11 9.22
N SER A 160 -18.19 7.29 9.64
CA SER A 160 -17.32 8.37 9.19
C SER A 160 -16.34 7.91 8.11
N VAL A 161 -15.90 8.85 7.27
CA VAL A 161 -14.87 8.61 6.26
C VAL A 161 -14.02 9.87 6.07
N TYR A 162 -12.70 9.69 6.05
CA TYR A 162 -11.79 10.71 5.58
C TYR A 162 -11.54 10.52 4.09
N VAL A 163 -11.68 11.60 3.32
CA VAL A 163 -11.46 11.60 1.87
C VAL A 163 -10.41 12.64 1.53
N ALA A 164 -9.38 12.22 0.80
CA ALA A 164 -8.37 13.11 0.24
C ALA A 164 -8.08 12.73 -1.23
N PRO A 165 -7.89 13.72 -2.12
CA PRO A 165 -7.95 15.14 -1.89
C PRO A 165 -9.40 15.63 -1.94
N ALA A 166 -9.82 16.41 -0.94
CA ALA A 166 -11.11 17.08 -0.99
C ALA A 166 -11.06 18.36 -0.15
N VAL A 167 -11.76 19.41 -0.59
CA VAL A 167 -11.98 20.63 0.20
C VAL A 167 -13.45 20.89 0.51
N SER A 168 -14.33 20.01 0.04
CA SER A 168 -15.77 20.09 0.28
C SER A 168 -16.44 18.71 0.30
N LEU A 169 -17.63 18.65 0.89
CA LEU A 169 -18.45 17.44 0.93
C LEU A 169 -18.82 16.92 -0.47
N ASN A 170 -19.11 17.82 -1.41
CA ASN A 170 -19.51 17.44 -2.77
C ASN A 170 -18.36 16.77 -3.52
N GLU A 171 -17.15 17.31 -3.41
CA GLU A 171 -15.95 16.70 -4.00
C GLU A 171 -15.68 15.32 -3.38
N ALA A 172 -15.77 15.22 -2.05
CA ALA A 172 -15.56 13.95 -1.35
C ALA A 172 -16.55 12.87 -1.79
N LYS A 173 -17.85 13.21 -1.90
CA LYS A 173 -18.88 12.28 -2.38
C LYS A 173 -18.65 11.87 -3.83
N ALA A 174 -18.33 12.82 -4.72
CA ALA A 174 -18.05 12.51 -6.12
C ALA A 174 -16.84 11.56 -6.27
N LEU A 175 -15.79 11.74 -5.45
CA LEU A 175 -14.66 10.83 -5.43
C LEU A 175 -15.05 9.44 -4.95
N LEU A 176 -15.74 9.33 -3.80
CA LEU A 176 -16.21 8.05 -3.27
C LEU A 176 -17.08 7.30 -4.29
N GLU A 177 -17.96 8.00 -5.00
CA GLU A 177 -18.81 7.44 -6.05
C GLU A 177 -17.99 6.95 -7.24
N SER A 178 -17.03 7.74 -7.71
CA SER A 178 -16.18 7.38 -8.86
C SER A 178 -15.39 6.09 -8.67
N TYR A 179 -15.13 5.72 -7.41
CA TYR A 179 -14.45 4.48 -7.03
C TYR A 179 -15.40 3.38 -6.52
N GLY A 180 -16.72 3.59 -6.55
CA GLY A 180 -17.71 2.62 -6.07
C GLY A 180 -17.64 2.38 -4.54
N LEU A 181 -17.04 3.30 -3.80
CA LEU A 181 -16.84 3.17 -2.36
C LEU A 181 -18.13 3.46 -1.58
N MET A 182 -19.04 4.26 -2.15
CA MET A 182 -20.33 4.54 -1.50
C MET A 182 -21.18 3.28 -1.39
N GLU A 183 -21.39 2.56 -2.49
CA GLU A 183 -22.16 1.32 -2.50
C GLU A 183 -21.50 0.23 -1.65
N SER A 184 -20.18 0.05 -1.76
CA SER A 184 -19.47 -1.01 -1.04
C SER A 184 -19.41 -0.82 0.47
N HIS A 185 -19.51 0.42 0.96
CA HIS A 185 -19.50 0.75 2.40
C HIS A 185 -20.88 1.18 2.92
N GLY A 186 -21.94 1.05 2.11
CA GLY A 186 -23.31 1.37 2.51
C GLY A 186 -23.57 2.86 2.77
N LEU A 187 -22.75 3.75 2.18
CA LEU A 187 -22.94 5.20 2.26
C LEU A 187 -24.05 5.66 1.31
N PRO A 188 -24.76 6.76 1.61
CA PRO A 188 -25.85 7.26 0.78
C PRO A 188 -25.34 7.75 -0.57
N ILE A 189 -25.80 7.12 -1.65
CA ILE A 189 -25.50 7.55 -3.02
C ILE A 189 -26.09 8.96 -3.21
N PRO A 190 -25.35 9.93 -3.79
CA PRO A 190 -25.90 11.25 -4.07
C PRO A 190 -27.11 11.08 -4.98
N ASP A 191 -28.29 11.52 -4.52
CA ASP A 191 -29.47 11.53 -5.38
C ASP A 191 -29.12 12.31 -6.67
N GLU A 192 -29.27 11.68 -7.83
CA GLU A 192 -29.34 12.36 -9.12
C GLU A 192 -30.61 13.24 -9.12
N SER A 193 -30.57 14.35 -8.42
CA SER A 193 -31.61 15.36 -8.49
C SER A 193 -31.36 16.19 -9.75
N PRO A 194 -32.24 16.12 -10.77
CA PRO A 194 -32.13 16.98 -11.93
C PRO A 194 -32.41 18.42 -11.50
N GLN A 195 -31.44 19.32 -11.71
CA GLN A 195 -31.71 20.75 -11.79
C GLN A 195 -32.28 21.10 -13.18
#